data_AF-A0A127F8Y4-F1
#
_entry.id   AF-A0A127F8Y4-F1
#
_cell.length_a   1.000
_cell.length_b   1.000
_cell.length_c   1.000
_cell.angle_alpha   90.00
_cell.angle_beta   90.00
_cell.angle_gamma   90.00
#
_symmetry.space_group_name_H-M   'P 1'
#
loop_
_entity.id
_entity.type
_entity.pdbx_description
1 polymer ?
#
loop_
_entity_poly.entity_id
_entity_poly.type
_entity_poly.pdbx_seq_one_letter_code
_entity_poly.pdbx_strand_id
1 'polypeptide(L)'
;MHDYRSLPDFDSDLEQLRKKYPHVEDDIREALKLALAGKAPTYPIPLFPGLVKIRIASADQNRGKRGGFRVIYHSGVSGPCLISVYAKAQYEQLPIAELRRLAAKVAAYNKQGSK
;
A
#
# COMPACT_ATOMS: atom_id res chain seq x y z
N MET A 1 15.77 -6.84 -8.25
CA MET A 1 15.33 -5.64 -7.49
C MET A 1 14.06 -5.20 -8.17
N HIS A 2 12.90 -5.29 -7.52
CA HIS A 2 11.66 -4.81 -8.16
C HIS A 2 11.62 -3.31 -7.92
N ASP A 3 11.72 -2.53 -8.99
CA ASP A 3 11.60 -1.08 -8.92
C ASP A 3 10.12 -0.74 -8.72
N TYR A 4 9.80 -0.03 -7.65
CA TYR A 4 8.46 0.47 -7.37
C TYR A 4 8.54 1.96 -7.06
N ARG A 5 7.55 2.71 -7.51
CA ARG A 5 7.40 4.14 -7.20
C ARG A 5 6.47 4.30 -6.00
N SER A 6 6.60 5.38 -5.23
CA SER A 6 5.64 5.74 -4.18
C SER A 6 5.05 7.13 -4.43
N LEU A 7 3.82 7.33 -4.00
CA LEU A 7 3.24 8.67 -3.85
C LEU A 7 3.70 9.29 -2.53
N PRO A 8 3.81 10.64 -2.44
CA PRO A 8 4.14 11.31 -1.20
C PRO A 8 3.20 10.98 -0.03
N ASP A 9 1.92 10.67 -0.32
CA ASP A 9 0.95 10.22 0.67
C ASP A 9 1.39 8.90 1.34
N PHE A 10 1.95 7.96 0.56
CA PHE A 10 2.49 6.70 1.10
C PHE A 10 3.67 6.94 2.03
N ASP A 11 4.61 7.80 1.62
CA ASP A 11 5.81 8.08 2.43
C ASP A 11 5.42 8.74 3.76
N SER A 12 4.48 9.69 3.70
CA SER A 12 3.93 10.38 4.89
C SER A 12 3.19 9.41 5.82
N ASP A 13 2.40 8.50 5.26
CA ASP A 13 1.70 7.46 6.01
C ASP A 13 2.69 6.52 6.72
N LEU A 14 3.74 6.11 6.00
CA LEU A 14 4.78 5.23 6.52
C LEU A 14 5.54 5.88 7.68
N GLU A 15 5.92 7.15 7.55
CA GLU A 15 6.56 7.91 8.63
C GLU A 15 5.70 7.96 9.90
N GLN A 16 4.39 8.14 9.75
CA GLN A 16 3.47 8.13 10.88
C GLN A 16 3.41 6.75 11.55
N LEU A 17 3.41 5.67 10.76
CA LEU A 17 3.40 4.31 11.29
C LEU A 17 4.72 3.96 11.98
N ARG A 18 5.87 4.37 11.43
CA ARG A 18 7.20 4.11 12.00
C ARG A 18 7.35 4.64 13.42
N LYS A 19 6.66 5.74 13.76
CA LYS A 19 6.65 6.29 15.13
C LYS A 19 6.05 5.34 16.16
N LYS A 20 5.15 4.44 15.74
CA LYS A 20 4.42 3.53 16.63
C LYS A 20 4.82 2.06 16.45
N TYR A 21 5.34 1.71 15.28
CA TYR A 21 5.64 0.34 14.87
C TYR A 21 7.06 0.30 14.30
N PRO A 22 8.08 0.02 15.14
CA PRO A 22 9.48 0.06 14.72
C PRO A 22 9.81 -0.85 13.53
N HIS A 23 9.12 -1.98 13.37
CA HIS A 23 9.39 -2.97 12.32
C HIS A 23 8.48 -2.82 11.09
N VAL A 24 7.63 -1.78 11.02
CA VAL A 24 6.66 -1.60 9.93
C VAL A 24 7.30 -1.55 8.55
N GLU A 25 8.49 -0.98 8.44
CA GLU A 25 9.20 -0.84 7.17
C GLU A 25 9.66 -2.21 6.65
N ASP A 26 10.21 -3.05 7.52
CA ASP A 26 10.61 -4.41 7.19
C ASP A 26 9.40 -5.29 6.86
N ASP A 27 8.33 -5.20 7.67
CA ASP A 27 7.07 -5.90 7.44
C ASP A 27 6.51 -5.57 6.05
N ILE A 28 6.54 -4.28 5.67
CA ILE A 28 6.08 -3.81 4.36
C ILE A 28 6.99 -4.31 3.24
N ARG A 29 8.30 -4.18 3.41
CA ARG A 29 9.29 -4.57 2.40
C ARG A 29 9.21 -6.05 2.07
N GLU A 30 9.08 -6.91 3.07
CA GLU A 30 8.93 -8.35 2.88
C GLU A 30 7.61 -8.68 2.17
N ALA A 31 6.50 -8.08 2.61
CA ALA A 31 5.20 -8.31 2.01
C ALA A 31 5.14 -7.84 0.54
N LEU A 32 5.74 -6.69 0.23
CA LEU A 32 5.84 -6.19 -1.14
C LEU A 32 6.66 -7.13 -2.02
N LYS A 33 7.82 -7.59 -1.54
CA LYS A 33 8.66 -8.55 -2.27
C LYS A 33 7.89 -9.82 -2.63
N LEU A 34 7.12 -10.36 -1.69
CA LEU A 34 6.33 -11.58 -1.92
C LEU A 34 5.14 -11.31 -2.86
N ALA A 35 4.44 -10.18 -2.68
CA ALA A 35 3.29 -9.83 -3.51
C ALA A 35 3.69 -9.58 -4.97
N LEU A 36 4.76 -8.82 -5.21
CA LEU A 36 5.26 -8.53 -6.56
C LEU A 36 5.83 -9.78 -7.24
N ALA A 37 6.31 -10.77 -6.48
CA ALA A 37 6.71 -12.06 -7.00
C ALA A 37 5.53 -13.05 -7.22
N GLY A 38 4.28 -12.64 -7.00
CA GLY A 38 3.11 -13.51 -7.08
C GLY A 38 3.02 -14.56 -5.97
N LYS A 39 3.83 -14.44 -4.92
CA LYS A 39 3.93 -15.39 -3.79
C LYS A 39 3.06 -15.02 -2.59
N ALA A 40 2.40 -13.87 -2.62
CA ALA A 40 1.46 -13.45 -1.59
C ALA A 40 0.12 -13.04 -2.19
N PRO A 41 -1.00 -13.27 -1.49
CA PRO A 41 -2.32 -12.91 -1.97
C PRO A 41 -2.47 -11.39 -2.03
N THR A 42 -2.95 -10.91 -3.17
CA THR A 42 -3.31 -9.52 -3.40
C THR A 42 -4.81 -9.39 -3.58
N TYR A 43 -5.37 -8.28 -3.12
CA TYR A 43 -6.83 -8.07 -3.10
C TYR A 43 -7.19 -6.85 -3.94
N PRO A 44 -7.78 -7.00 -5.14
CA PRO A 44 -8.32 -5.88 -5.90
C PRO A 44 -9.33 -5.10 -5.06
N ILE A 45 -9.37 -3.77 -5.22
CA ILE A 45 -10.36 -2.93 -4.56
C ILE A 45 -11.56 -2.77 -5.50
N PRO A 46 -12.76 -3.26 -5.11
CA PRO A 46 -13.95 -3.14 -5.96
C PRO A 46 -14.23 -1.69 -6.35
N LEU A 47 -14.69 -1.46 -7.59
CA LEU A 47 -15.00 -0.14 -8.15
C LEU A 47 -13.79 0.77 -8.41
N PHE A 48 -12.56 0.32 -8.12
CA PHE A 48 -11.34 1.08 -8.40
C PHE A 48 -10.35 0.24 -9.21
N PRO A 49 -10.52 0.19 -10.54
CA PRO A 49 -9.63 -0.57 -11.43
C PRO A 49 -8.16 -0.18 -11.22
N GLY A 50 -7.28 -1.18 -11.25
CA GLY A 50 -5.84 -1.01 -11.05
C GLY A 50 -5.41 -0.87 -9.58
N LEU A 51 -6.31 -0.49 -8.67
CA LEU A 51 -6.02 -0.48 -7.24
C LEU A 51 -6.08 -1.87 -6.62
N VAL A 52 -5.00 -2.23 -5.94
CA VAL A 52 -4.80 -3.52 -5.31
C VAL A 52 -4.29 -3.30 -3.89
N LYS A 53 -4.68 -4.18 -2.98
CA LYS A 53 -4.34 -4.12 -1.58
C LYS A 53 -3.59 -5.37 -1.12
N ILE A 54 -2.59 -5.18 -0.29
CA ILE A 54 -1.84 -6.25 0.38
C ILE A 54 -2.20 -6.23 1.87
N ARG A 55 -2.37 -7.42 2.46
CA ARG A 55 -2.63 -7.58 3.90
C ARG A 55 -1.35 -8.07 4.58
N ILE A 56 -0.83 -7.28 5.49
CA ILE A 56 0.49 -7.49 6.10
C ILE A 56 0.27 -7.84 7.57
N ALA A 57 0.90 -8.91 8.05
CA ALA A 57 0.97 -9.16 9.48
C ALA A 57 2.02 -8.22 10.07
N SER A 58 1.77 -7.66 11.25
CA SER A 58 2.74 -6.80 11.91
C SER A 58 3.57 -7.62 12.88
N ALA A 59 4.90 -7.54 12.80
CA ALA A 59 5.80 -8.15 13.77
C ALA A 59 5.64 -7.52 15.17
N ASP A 60 5.35 -6.21 15.21
CA ASP A 60 5.13 -5.45 16.45
C ASP A 60 3.80 -5.79 17.15
N GLN A 61 2.91 -6.54 16.50
CA GLN A 61 1.58 -6.82 17.04
C GLN A 61 1.31 -8.31 17.16
N ASN A 62 1.08 -8.75 18.40
CA ASN A 62 0.72 -10.14 18.71
C ASN A 62 -0.73 -10.52 18.33
N ARG A 63 -1.28 -9.89 17.29
CA ARG A 63 -2.65 -10.07 16.78
C ARG A 63 -2.68 -10.54 15.31
N GLY A 64 -1.53 -10.86 14.72
CA GLY A 64 -1.39 -11.32 13.34
C GLY A 64 -1.97 -10.34 12.31
N LYS A 65 -2.47 -10.85 11.18
CA LYS A 65 -3.05 -10.04 10.08
C LYS A 65 -4.25 -9.17 10.51
N ARG A 66 -4.87 -9.43 11.66
CA ARG A 66 -5.99 -8.64 12.21
C ARG A 66 -5.52 -7.37 12.94
N GLY A 67 -4.25 -7.30 13.33
CA GLY A 67 -3.63 -6.09 13.87
C GLY A 67 -2.74 -5.34 12.87
N GLY A 68 -2.22 -6.04 11.85
CA GLY A 68 -1.20 -5.49 10.97
C GLY A 68 -1.65 -4.44 9.96
N PHE A 69 -0.87 -4.30 8.90
CA PHE A 69 -0.94 -3.17 7.98
C PHE A 69 -1.64 -3.52 6.68
N ARG A 70 -2.10 -2.49 5.99
CA ARG A 70 -2.65 -2.58 4.65
C ARG A 70 -1.94 -1.58 3.77
N VAL A 71 -1.31 -2.09 2.73
CA VAL A 71 -0.70 -1.29 1.67
C VAL A 71 -1.65 -1.31 0.49
N ILE A 72 -1.94 -0.14 -0.05
CA ILE A 72 -2.62 0.03 -1.33
C ILE A 72 -1.58 0.43 -2.36
N TYR A 73 -1.61 -0.26 -3.50
CA TYR A 73 -0.77 0.05 -4.65
C TYR A 73 -1.57 -0.03 -5.95
N HIS A 74 -1.08 0.63 -7.00
CA HIS A 74 -1.63 0.57 -8.34
C HIS A 74 -0.75 -0.33 -9.21
N SER A 75 -1.36 -1.31 -9.88
CA SER A 75 -0.70 -2.28 -10.78
C SER A 75 -0.68 -1.78 -12.24
N GLY A 76 -0.12 -0.60 -12.46
CA GLY A 76 -0.18 0.08 -13.75
C GLY A 76 0.87 -0.37 -14.77
N VAL A 77 0.72 0.09 -16.02
CA VAL A 77 1.64 -0.19 -17.15
C VAL A 77 3.06 0.28 -16.84
N SER A 78 3.21 1.41 -16.15
CA SER A 78 4.51 1.95 -15.70
C SER A 78 5.04 1.29 -14.42
N GLY A 79 4.64 0.06 -14.12
CA GLY A 79 5.01 -0.68 -12.94
C GLY A 79 4.18 -0.37 -11.67
N PRO A 80 4.44 -1.11 -10.58
CA PRO A 80 3.73 -0.94 -9.31
C PRO A 80 4.02 0.43 -8.68
N CYS A 81 2.95 1.12 -8.28
CA CYS A 81 3.04 2.41 -7.58
C CYS A 81 2.36 2.30 -6.21
N LEU A 82 3.11 2.48 -5.13
CA LEU A 82 2.61 2.49 -3.76
C LEU A 82 1.87 3.80 -3.50
N ILE A 83 0.66 3.71 -2.95
CA ILE A 83 -0.27 4.85 -2.89
C ILE A 83 -0.50 5.31 -1.46
N SER A 84 -0.74 4.36 -0.54
CA SER A 84 -1.02 4.64 0.86
C SER A 84 -0.80 3.38 1.70
N VAL A 85 -0.47 3.57 2.98
CA VAL A 85 -0.36 2.49 3.95
C VAL A 85 -1.05 2.88 5.25
N TYR A 86 -1.74 1.93 5.89
CA TYR A 86 -2.42 2.21 7.14
C TYR A 86 -2.50 0.97 8.04
N ALA A 87 -2.54 1.19 9.34
CA ALA A 87 -2.79 0.11 10.30
C ALA A 87 -4.28 -0.25 10.30
N LYS A 88 -4.63 -1.53 10.41
CA LYS A 88 -6.05 -1.94 10.53
C LYS A 88 -6.74 -1.33 11.75
N ALA A 89 -5.98 -1.05 12.80
CA ALA A 89 -6.50 -0.40 14.01
C ALA A 89 -7.01 1.04 13.75
N GLN A 90 -6.49 1.73 12.72
CA GLN A 90 -6.95 3.07 12.36
C GLN A 90 -8.22 3.02 11.53
N TYR A 91 -8.27 2.09 10.56
CA TYR A 91 -9.42 1.93 9.67
C TYR A 91 -9.66 0.46 9.33
N GLU A 92 -10.92 0.00 9.41
CA GLU A 92 -11.29 -1.30 8.86
C GLU A 92 -11.11 -1.32 7.34
N GLN A 93 -11.51 -0.24 6.68
CA GLN A 93 -11.39 0.02 5.25
C GLN A 93 -11.24 1.52 5.02
N LEU A 94 -10.45 1.92 4.02
CA LEU A 94 -10.37 3.31 3.61
C LEU A 94 -11.73 3.77 3.01
N PRO A 95 -12.24 4.95 3.38
CA PRO A 95 -13.47 5.49 2.82
C PRO A 95 -13.42 5.61 1.29
N ILE A 96 -14.58 5.46 0.63
CA ILE A 96 -14.69 5.54 -0.84
C ILE A 96 -14.19 6.89 -1.37
N ALA A 97 -14.46 7.99 -0.64
CA ALA A 97 -13.99 9.32 -1.01
C ALA A 97 -12.45 9.39 -1.07
N GLU A 98 -11.78 8.75 -0.10
CA GLU A 98 -10.34 8.72 -0.02
C GLU A 98 -9.71 7.84 -1.09
N LEU A 99 -10.30 6.66 -1.34
CA LEU A 99 -9.91 5.80 -2.46
C LEU A 99 -10.02 6.53 -3.81
N ARG A 100 -11.06 7.34 -4.01
CA ARG A 100 -11.23 8.16 -5.22
C ARG A 100 -10.17 9.24 -5.33
N ARG A 101 -9.85 9.94 -4.22
CA ARG A 101 -8.77 10.94 -4.16
C ARG A 101 -7.43 10.32 -4.57
N LEU A 102 -7.10 9.18 -3.96
CA LEU A 102 -5.88 8.43 -4.21
C LEU A 102 -5.79 7.90 -5.65
N ALA A 103 -6.89 7.40 -6.21
CA ALA A 103 -6.96 6.95 -7.61
C ALA A 103 -6.72 8.11 -8.59
N ALA A 104 -7.28 9.30 -8.33
CA ALA A 104 -7.03 10.47 -9.17
C ALA A 104 -5.56 10.91 -9.13
N LYS A 105 -4.94 10.88 -7.95
CA LYS A 105 -3.51 11.20 -7.78
C LYS A 105 -2.61 10.23 -8.53
N VAL A 106 -2.83 8.92 -8.43
CA VAL A 106 -1.98 7.94 -9.11
C VAL A 106 -2.10 8.06 -10.64
N ALA A 107 -3.29 8.39 -11.15
CA ALA A 107 -3.49 8.66 -12.57
C ALA A 107 -2.71 9.90 -13.04
N ALA A 108 -2.70 10.97 -12.24
CA ALA A 108 -1.92 12.17 -12.54
C ALA A 108 -0.40 11.91 -12.45
N TYR A 109 0.04 11.18 -11.43
CA TYR A 109 1.45 10.81 -11.22
C TYR A 109 2.00 9.92 -12.36
N ASN A 110 1.21 8.96 -12.83
CA ASN A 110 1.59 8.10 -13.96
C ASN A 110 1.71 8.87 -15.28
N LYS A 111 0.88 9.91 -15.50
CA LYS A 111 0.98 10.77 -16.69
C LYS A 111 2.25 11.61 -16.72
N GLN A 112 2.80 11.97 -15.56
CA GLN A 112 4.02 12.78 -15.46
C GLN A 112 5.30 11.99 -15.78
N GLY A 113 5.27 10.65 -15.65
CA GLY A 113 6.40 9.78 -15.97
C GLY A 113 6.44 9.21 -17.40
N SER A 114 5.58 9.67 -18.31
CA SER A 114 5.57 9.29 -19.74
C SER A 114 6.09 10.40 -20.66
N LYS A 115 6.99 11.25 -20.17
CA LYS A 115 7.67 12.25 -20.98
C LYS A 115 9.17 11.98 -20.99
#